data_AF-A0A383W294-F1
#
_entry.id   AF-A0A383W294-F1
#
_cell.length_a   1.000
_cell.length_b   1.000
_cell.length_c   1.000
_cell.angle_alpha   90.00
_cell.angle_beta   90.00
_cell.angle_gamma   90.00
#
_symmetry.space_group_name_H-M   'P 1'
#
loop_
_entity.id
_entity.type
_entity.pdbx_description
1 polymer ?
#
loop_
_entity_poly.entity_id
_entity_poly.type
_entity_poly.pdbx_seq_one_letter_code
_entity_poly.pdbx_strand_id
1 'polypeptide(L)'
;MIKQATVLLLALIFSSSLTSQARAQLAGQANPTEGEVAFAAPPAPEGGADSAQPAACDSPCYVVGDRWPYRNCKAECDPAVCNRGYGVYQARDVCCSPGVAFPDGCSSRPSECWVVESFALRTCVRDDRKCLQGYGVFPNEAACCMTGAAFPNGCANVTKAEQPCWVVDTYWPSRTCRKSRTLCAKESGVQSFPSNEACCAPGGAFGAEGCSAFVPVVPCWLVAEPQYPNRRCRQSNDVALCNRGWGVFQSQEVCCAPGAGFTEGCSTNPTPAAAPATPAAAPAAVPATPAVAPPAPAAAAPAPAVTEPTPAVPATPAAAPAAATPAAATPAAATPAAATPAAATPAAATPAAATPAAATPVAAPAAAVPAVPAAAPAQPFVAVTTPPVNTTPAANATAIPGVAGK
;
A
#
# COMPACT_ATOMS: atom_id res chain seq x y z
N MET A 1 3.24 -70.94 19.53
CA MET A 1 2.62 -69.94 18.65
C MET A 1 1.71 -68.95 19.37
N ILE A 2 0.97 -69.33 20.42
CA ILE A 2 0.05 -68.41 21.14
C ILE A 2 0.77 -67.23 21.82
N LYS A 3 1.96 -67.43 22.39
CA LYS A 3 2.71 -66.34 23.08
C LYS A 3 3.21 -65.23 22.16
N GLN A 4 3.47 -65.49 20.88
CA GLN A 4 3.91 -64.44 19.95
C GLN A 4 2.74 -63.59 19.43
N ALA A 5 1.54 -64.17 19.30
CA ALA A 5 0.35 -63.42 18.91
C ALA A 5 -0.04 -62.37 19.97
N THR A 6 0.13 -62.69 21.26
CA THR A 6 -0.19 -61.75 22.35
C THR A 6 0.74 -60.55 22.41
N VAL A 7 2.03 -60.74 22.10
CA VAL A 7 3.02 -59.64 22.07
C VAL A 7 2.76 -58.69 20.91
N LEU A 8 2.39 -59.22 19.73
CA LEU A 8 2.06 -58.40 18.57
C LEU A 8 0.78 -57.57 18.78
N LEU A 9 -0.23 -58.16 19.43
CA LEU A 9 -1.48 -57.47 19.75
C LEU A 9 -1.26 -56.35 20.78
N LEU A 10 -0.45 -56.59 21.81
CA LEU A 10 -0.09 -55.56 22.80
C LEU A 10 0.73 -54.42 22.18
N ALA A 11 1.63 -54.72 21.23
CA ALA A 11 2.38 -53.69 20.51
C ALA A 11 1.45 -52.78 19.67
N LEU A 12 0.46 -53.35 18.97
CA LEU A 12 -0.49 -52.57 18.16
C LEU A 12 -1.41 -51.68 19.02
N ILE A 13 -1.80 -52.14 20.21
CA ILE A 13 -2.63 -51.35 21.14
C ILE A 13 -1.81 -50.17 21.72
N PHE A 14 -0.52 -50.38 22.01
CA PHE A 14 0.36 -49.29 22.45
C PHE A 14 0.65 -48.26 21.35
N SER A 15 0.85 -48.69 20.10
CA SER A 15 1.06 -47.76 18.97
C SER A 15 -0.15 -46.83 18.71
N SER A 16 -1.37 -47.32 18.96
CA SER A 16 -2.62 -46.57 18.79
C SER A 16 -2.85 -45.53 19.89
N SER A 17 -2.28 -45.76 21.07
CA SER A 17 -2.43 -44.90 22.25
C SER A 17 -1.41 -43.74 22.25
N LEU A 18 -0.22 -43.94 21.70
CA LEU A 18 0.77 -42.87 21.54
C LEU A 18 0.37 -41.86 20.44
N THR A 19 -0.34 -42.28 19.40
CA THR A 19 -0.82 -41.37 18.34
C THR A 19 -1.98 -40.49 18.79
N SER A 20 -2.78 -40.95 19.75
CA SER A 20 -3.91 -40.18 20.30
C SER A 20 -3.47 -39.17 21.36
N GLN A 21 -2.45 -39.47 22.18
CA GLN A 21 -1.88 -38.46 23.10
C GLN A 21 -1.06 -37.37 22.39
N ALA A 22 -0.36 -37.70 21.30
CA ALA A 22 0.31 -36.69 20.47
C ALA A 22 -0.68 -35.71 19.80
N ARG A 23 -1.89 -36.19 19.43
CA ARG A 23 -2.96 -35.32 18.89
C ARG A 23 -3.60 -34.43 19.96
N ALA A 24 -3.71 -34.89 21.20
CA ALA A 24 -4.29 -34.11 22.29
C ALA A 24 -3.35 -32.99 22.78
N GLN A 25 -2.03 -33.17 22.72
CA GLN A 25 -1.08 -32.11 23.07
C GLN A 25 -0.98 -31.01 22.00
N LEU A 26 -1.23 -31.31 20.72
CA LEU A 26 -1.33 -30.27 19.69
C LEU A 26 -2.65 -29.50 19.71
N ALA A 27 -3.73 -30.06 20.28
CA ALA A 27 -5.01 -29.35 20.43
C ALA A 27 -5.05 -28.40 21.64
N GLY A 28 -4.11 -28.55 22.59
CA GLY A 28 -4.03 -27.73 23.80
C GLY A 28 -3.20 -26.44 23.65
N GLN A 29 -2.40 -26.32 22.59
CA GLN A 29 -1.81 -25.04 22.18
C GLN A 29 -2.78 -24.34 21.22
N ALA A 30 -3.92 -23.91 21.76
CA ALA A 30 -4.63 -22.79 21.17
C ALA A 30 -3.70 -21.57 21.29
N ASN A 31 -2.91 -21.36 20.24
CA ASN A 31 -2.22 -20.10 20.01
C ASN A 31 -3.25 -18.99 20.22
N PRO A 32 -2.99 -17.97 21.05
CA PRO A 32 -3.86 -16.81 21.11
C PRO A 32 -3.98 -16.32 19.68
N THR A 33 -5.22 -16.21 19.19
CA THR A 33 -5.60 -15.68 17.88
C THR A 33 -4.53 -14.73 17.35
N GLU A 34 -3.65 -15.25 16.49
CA GLU A 34 -2.77 -14.39 15.69
C GLU A 34 -3.74 -13.62 14.82
N GLY A 35 -4.03 -12.40 15.28
CA GLY A 35 -4.77 -11.42 14.52
C GLY A 35 -4.20 -11.43 13.12
N GLU A 36 -5.09 -11.48 12.15
CA GLU A 36 -4.81 -11.25 10.75
C GLU A 36 -3.80 -10.12 10.65
N VAL A 37 -2.52 -10.46 10.47
CA VAL A 37 -1.56 -9.55 9.89
C VAL A 37 -2.00 -9.42 8.44
N ALA A 38 -3.11 -8.70 8.23
CA ALA A 38 -3.03 -7.56 7.34
C ALA A 38 -1.66 -6.94 7.61
N PHE A 39 -0.96 -6.49 6.57
CA PHE A 39 -0.16 -5.31 6.82
C PHE A 39 -1.16 -4.33 7.42
N ALA A 40 -1.22 -4.24 8.75
CA ALA A 40 -1.87 -3.15 9.40
C ALA A 40 -1.12 -1.99 8.78
N ALA A 41 -1.78 -1.31 7.83
CA ALA A 41 -1.53 0.10 7.74
C ALA A 41 -1.56 0.54 9.22
N PRO A 42 -0.45 1.06 9.77
CA PRO A 42 -0.42 1.52 11.14
C PRO A 42 -1.72 2.28 11.36
N PRO A 43 -2.42 2.06 12.50
CA PRO A 43 -3.79 2.55 12.71
C PRO A 43 -3.87 3.93 12.11
N ALA A 44 -4.75 4.14 11.11
CA ALA A 44 -4.86 5.41 10.42
C ALA A 44 -4.89 6.46 11.53
N PRO A 45 -3.83 7.26 11.70
CA PRO A 45 -3.64 7.91 12.96
C PRO A 45 -4.77 8.92 13.07
N GLU A 46 -5.67 8.71 14.03
CA GLU A 46 -6.60 9.74 14.47
C GLU A 46 -5.71 10.86 15.05
N GLY A 47 -5.29 11.77 14.18
CA GLY A 47 -4.46 12.93 14.55
C GLY A 47 -3.02 12.61 15.00
N GLY A 48 -2.29 11.74 14.30
CA GLY A 48 -0.87 11.46 14.60
C GLY A 48 0.09 12.39 13.88
N ALA A 49 0.87 13.12 14.66
CA ALA A 49 1.86 14.11 14.24
C ALA A 49 3.08 13.53 13.50
N ASP A 50 3.56 14.31 12.54
CA ASP A 50 4.97 14.52 12.14
C ASP A 50 5.74 13.45 11.35
N SER A 51 5.40 13.29 10.06
CA SER A 51 6.37 13.79 9.06
C SER A 51 6.18 15.28 9.09
N ALA A 52 7.21 16.09 9.37
CA ALA A 52 7.08 17.55 9.44
C ALA A 52 6.24 18.03 8.24
N GLN A 53 4.95 18.23 8.49
CA GLN A 53 4.07 18.88 7.56
C GLN A 53 4.76 20.24 7.42
N PRO A 54 5.17 20.65 6.20
CA PRO A 54 5.90 21.90 6.04
C PRO A 54 5.14 22.93 6.87
N ALA A 55 5.83 23.51 7.86
CA ALA A 55 5.23 24.20 9.00
C ALA A 55 3.99 24.94 8.50
N ALA A 56 2.81 24.54 8.99
CA ALA A 56 1.53 24.93 8.41
C ALA A 56 1.57 26.43 8.14
N CYS A 57 1.65 26.80 6.85
CA CYS A 57 1.72 28.20 6.51
C CYS A 57 0.43 28.88 6.98
N ASP A 58 0.51 30.11 7.48
CA ASP A 58 -0.65 30.82 8.03
C ASP A 58 -1.79 31.00 7.02
N SER A 59 -1.51 30.81 5.72
CA SER A 59 -2.49 30.94 4.64
C SER A 59 -2.15 30.01 3.47
N PRO A 60 -2.47 28.71 3.56
CA PRO A 60 -2.25 27.78 2.46
C PRO A 60 -3.22 28.08 1.32
N CYS A 61 -2.77 27.90 0.08
CA CYS A 61 -3.69 27.72 -1.03
C CYS A 61 -4.03 26.23 -1.17
N TYR A 62 -5.14 25.92 -1.85
CA TYR A 62 -5.54 24.54 -2.11
C TYR A 62 -5.40 24.24 -3.59
N VAL A 63 -4.73 23.13 -3.89
CA VAL A 63 -4.61 22.61 -5.25
C VAL A 63 -5.22 21.22 -5.32
N VAL A 64 -5.56 20.79 -6.53
CA VAL A 64 -5.97 19.41 -6.79
C VAL A 64 -4.81 18.49 -6.43
N GLY A 65 -4.98 17.66 -5.40
CA GLY A 65 -3.99 16.68 -4.99
C GLY A 65 -4.10 15.44 -5.87
N ASP A 66 -5.07 14.59 -5.54
CA ASP A 66 -5.39 13.38 -6.28
C ASP A 66 -6.62 13.59 -7.15
N ARG A 67 -6.52 13.22 -8.44
CA ARG A 67 -7.65 13.29 -9.38
C ARG A 67 -8.47 12.00 -9.43
N TRP A 68 -7.89 10.88 -9.01
CA TRP A 68 -8.52 9.57 -9.18
C TRP A 68 -7.82 8.48 -8.34
N PRO A 69 -8.56 7.58 -7.64
CA PRO A 69 -10.02 7.50 -7.55
C PRO A 69 -10.59 8.51 -6.54
N TYR A 70 -9.75 8.95 -5.61
CA TYR A 70 -10.12 9.85 -4.54
C TYR A 70 -9.80 11.26 -4.99
N ARG A 71 -10.84 12.05 -5.15
CA ARG A 71 -10.74 13.45 -5.52
C ARG A 71 -10.52 14.24 -4.25
N ASN A 72 -9.31 14.76 -4.07
CA ASN A 72 -8.97 15.56 -2.90
C ASN A 72 -8.30 16.87 -3.31
N CYS A 73 -8.38 17.82 -2.39
CA CYS A 73 -7.65 19.06 -2.47
C CYS A 73 -6.62 19.08 -1.34
N LYS A 74 -5.36 19.33 -1.71
CA LYS A 74 -4.24 19.38 -0.80
C LYS A 74 -3.87 20.83 -0.54
N ALA A 75 -3.57 21.16 0.72
CA ALA A 75 -2.97 22.43 1.08
C ALA A 75 -1.53 22.51 0.51
N GLU A 76 -1.21 23.62 -0.13
CA GLU A 76 0.10 23.93 -0.66
C GLU A 76 0.57 25.28 -0.10
N CYS A 77 1.83 25.32 0.31
CA CYS A 77 2.44 26.49 0.93
C CYS A 77 3.46 27.18 0.03
N ASP A 78 3.83 26.57 -1.11
CA ASP A 78 4.72 27.19 -2.07
C ASP A 78 4.05 28.38 -2.77
N PRO A 79 4.52 29.64 -2.56
CA PRO A 79 3.93 30.81 -3.21
C PRO A 79 4.02 30.74 -4.75
N ALA A 80 4.99 30.05 -5.33
CA ALA A 80 5.07 29.85 -6.78
C ALA A 80 3.91 28.96 -7.30
N VAL A 81 3.45 28.00 -6.49
CA VAL A 81 2.27 27.21 -6.81
C VAL A 81 1.01 28.04 -6.59
N CYS A 82 0.90 28.74 -5.47
CA CYS A 82 -0.28 29.54 -5.15
C CYS A 82 -0.50 30.70 -6.12
N ASN A 83 0.56 31.28 -6.67
CA ASN A 83 0.48 32.38 -7.64
C ASN A 83 0.25 31.93 -9.09
N ARG A 84 0.09 30.62 -9.36
CA ARG A 84 -0.09 30.09 -10.72
C ARG A 84 -1.46 30.44 -11.34
N GLY A 85 -2.42 30.89 -10.51
CA GLY A 85 -3.74 31.39 -10.93
C GLY A 85 -4.76 30.32 -11.31
N TYR A 86 -4.39 29.29 -12.09
CA TYR A 86 -5.31 28.21 -12.48
C TYR A 86 -5.16 26.96 -11.60
N GLY A 87 -6.30 26.38 -11.19
CA GLY A 87 -6.33 25.17 -10.36
C GLY A 87 -5.87 25.38 -8.92
N VAL A 88 -5.86 26.64 -8.47
CA VAL A 88 -5.54 27.07 -7.12
C VAL A 88 -6.80 27.68 -6.52
N TYR A 89 -7.11 27.31 -5.29
CA TYR A 89 -8.33 27.72 -4.58
C TYR A 89 -7.96 28.30 -3.22
N GLN A 90 -8.70 29.31 -2.78
CA GLN A 90 -8.44 29.99 -1.50
C GLN A 90 -8.82 29.14 -0.28
N ALA A 91 -9.71 28.16 -0.45
CA ALA A 91 -10.15 27.29 0.62
C ALA A 91 -10.46 25.88 0.10
N ARG A 92 -10.38 24.90 1.00
CA ARG A 92 -10.55 23.47 0.68
C ARG A 92 -11.96 23.16 0.20
N ASP A 93 -12.96 23.75 0.83
CA ASP A 93 -14.38 23.63 0.50
C ASP A 93 -14.69 24.16 -0.90
N VAL A 94 -14.09 25.30 -1.28
CA VAL A 94 -14.20 25.84 -2.65
C VAL A 94 -13.62 24.86 -3.65
N CYS A 95 -12.40 24.36 -3.40
CA CYS A 95 -11.77 23.35 -4.26
C CYS A 95 -12.63 22.07 -4.36
N CYS A 96 -13.20 21.63 -3.24
CA CYS A 96 -13.99 20.41 -3.14
C CYS A 96 -15.45 20.55 -3.56
N SER A 97 -15.91 21.74 -3.93
CA SER A 97 -17.28 21.98 -4.35
C SER A 97 -17.56 21.32 -5.71
N PRO A 98 -18.73 20.68 -5.89
CA PRO A 98 -19.14 20.12 -7.18
C PRO A 98 -19.08 21.16 -8.30
N GLY A 99 -18.50 20.78 -9.45
CA GLY A 99 -18.33 21.64 -10.62
C GLY A 99 -17.13 22.61 -10.56
N VAL A 100 -16.37 22.63 -9.47
CA VAL A 100 -15.18 23.50 -9.34
C VAL A 100 -13.93 22.76 -9.80
N ALA A 101 -13.27 22.01 -8.91
CA ALA A 101 -12.13 21.18 -9.31
C ALA A 101 -12.57 19.81 -9.83
N PHE A 102 -13.75 19.36 -9.40
CA PHE A 102 -14.28 18.02 -9.61
C PHE A 102 -15.78 18.10 -9.91
N PRO A 103 -16.29 17.38 -10.93
CA PRO A 103 -17.71 17.38 -11.26
C PRO A 103 -18.62 17.04 -10.07
N ASP A 104 -18.27 16.00 -9.32
CA ASP A 104 -19.05 15.52 -8.16
C ASP A 104 -18.53 16.02 -6.81
N GLY A 105 -17.57 16.94 -6.82
CA GLY A 105 -16.84 17.38 -5.62
C GLY A 105 -15.75 16.41 -5.16
N CYS A 106 -15.16 16.71 -4.01
CA CYS A 106 -14.17 15.83 -3.39
C CYS A 106 -14.82 14.56 -2.83
N SER A 107 -14.08 13.46 -2.87
CA SER A 107 -14.41 12.20 -2.21
C SER A 107 -13.42 11.93 -1.09
N SER A 108 -13.91 11.55 0.09
CA SER A 108 -13.04 11.04 1.15
C SER A 108 -12.52 9.65 0.79
N ARG A 109 -11.27 9.37 1.17
CA ARG A 109 -10.75 8.00 1.19
C ARG A 109 -11.51 7.26 2.30
N PRO A 110 -12.20 6.15 2.02
CA PRO A 110 -12.83 5.36 3.07
C PRO A 110 -11.74 4.80 3.98
N SER A 111 -12.06 4.68 5.27
CA SER A 111 -11.14 4.13 6.29
C SER A 111 -10.80 2.67 6.03
N GLU A 112 -11.69 1.95 5.36
CA GLU A 112 -11.50 0.60 4.89
C GLU A 112 -11.72 0.53 3.39
N CYS A 113 -10.94 -0.32 2.75
CA CYS A 113 -10.86 -0.27 1.32
C CYS A 113 -10.71 -1.64 0.68
N TRP A 114 -11.70 -1.98 -0.14
CA TRP A 114 -11.88 -3.28 -0.72
C TRP A 114 -11.67 -3.20 -2.22
N VAL A 115 -10.92 -4.16 -2.75
CA VAL A 115 -10.64 -4.26 -4.18
C VAL A 115 -10.98 -5.66 -4.67
N VAL A 116 -11.18 -5.80 -5.98
CA VAL A 116 -11.28 -7.11 -6.62
C VAL A 116 -9.96 -7.84 -6.43
N GLU A 117 -10.02 -9.00 -5.80
CA GLU A 117 -8.86 -9.87 -5.62
C GLU A 117 -8.64 -10.77 -6.83
N SER A 118 -9.75 -11.35 -7.33
CA SER A 118 -9.76 -12.21 -8.52
C SER A 118 -11.09 -12.09 -9.23
N PHE A 119 -11.04 -11.71 -10.51
CA PHE A 119 -12.22 -11.71 -11.37
C PHE A 119 -12.73 -13.12 -11.68
N ALA A 120 -11.82 -14.09 -11.80
CA ALA A 120 -12.17 -15.48 -12.07
C ALA A 120 -12.95 -16.10 -10.89
N LEU A 121 -12.50 -15.82 -9.67
CA LEU A 121 -13.15 -16.32 -8.45
C LEU A 121 -14.26 -15.41 -7.94
N ARG A 122 -14.42 -14.21 -8.51
CA ARG A 122 -15.35 -13.18 -8.04
C ARG A 122 -15.20 -12.92 -6.55
N THR A 123 -13.97 -12.70 -6.10
CA THR A 123 -13.65 -12.38 -4.71
C THR A 123 -13.17 -10.95 -4.56
N CYS A 124 -13.51 -10.35 -3.44
CA CYS A 124 -12.97 -9.07 -2.99
C CYS A 124 -12.07 -9.29 -1.78
N VAL A 125 -11.08 -8.42 -1.63
CA VAL A 125 -10.19 -8.43 -0.47
C VAL A 125 -9.95 -7.01 -0.01
N ARG A 126 -9.76 -6.83 1.29
CA ARG A 126 -9.24 -5.59 1.84
C ARG A 126 -7.77 -5.43 1.42
N ASP A 127 -7.45 -4.41 0.65
CA ASP A 127 -6.07 -4.13 0.22
C ASP A 127 -5.84 -2.62 0.10
N ASP A 128 -5.43 -2.01 1.22
CA ASP A 128 -5.22 -0.57 1.33
C ASP A 128 -4.15 -0.03 0.36
N ARG A 129 -3.28 -0.90 -0.17
CA ARG A 129 -2.25 -0.54 -1.16
C ARG A 129 -2.87 -0.37 -2.55
N LYS A 130 -3.73 -1.31 -2.97
CA LYS A 130 -4.42 -1.26 -4.28
C LYS A 130 -5.48 -0.17 -4.36
N CYS A 131 -6.03 0.21 -3.22
CA CYS A 131 -6.96 1.32 -3.10
C CYS A 131 -6.47 2.65 -3.65
N LEU A 132 -5.16 2.86 -3.59
CA LEU A 132 -4.53 4.07 -4.10
C LEU A 132 -4.33 4.04 -5.63
N GLN A 133 -4.48 2.88 -6.26
CA GLN A 133 -4.40 2.72 -7.71
C GLN A 133 -5.75 3.04 -8.41
N GLY A 134 -6.83 2.97 -7.65
CA GLY A 134 -8.14 3.54 -7.95
C GLY A 134 -9.14 2.72 -8.72
N TYR A 135 -8.70 1.68 -9.43
CA TYR A 135 -9.63 0.87 -10.19
C TYR A 135 -10.30 -0.19 -9.32
N GLY A 136 -11.64 -0.21 -9.35
CA GLY A 136 -12.45 -1.23 -8.67
C GLY A 136 -12.32 -1.17 -7.15
N VAL A 137 -12.46 0.03 -6.58
CA VAL A 137 -12.32 0.28 -5.16
C VAL A 137 -13.68 0.49 -4.50
N PHE A 138 -13.91 -0.18 -3.38
CA PHE A 138 -15.19 -0.23 -2.68
C PHE A 138 -15.01 0.06 -1.19
N PRO A 139 -16.00 0.72 -0.55
CA PRO A 139 -15.91 1.11 0.86
C PRO A 139 -15.99 -0.07 1.84
N ASN A 140 -16.52 -1.21 1.41
CA ASN A 140 -16.62 -2.44 2.20
C ASN A 140 -16.80 -3.66 1.27
N GLU A 141 -16.68 -4.86 1.84
CA GLU A 141 -16.85 -6.13 1.11
C GLU A 141 -18.23 -6.22 0.45
N ALA A 142 -19.29 -5.82 1.15
CA ALA A 142 -20.67 -5.90 0.64
C ALA A 142 -20.89 -5.03 -0.60
N ALA A 143 -20.32 -3.81 -0.63
CA ALA A 143 -20.37 -2.92 -1.79
C ALA A 143 -19.57 -3.50 -2.97
N CYS A 144 -18.43 -4.13 -2.72
CA CYS A 144 -17.65 -4.83 -3.74
C CYS A 144 -18.42 -6.03 -4.32
N CYS A 145 -19.05 -6.80 -3.43
CA CYS A 145 -19.78 -8.02 -3.76
C CYS A 145 -21.22 -7.81 -4.23
N MET A 146 -21.71 -6.58 -4.28
CA MET A 146 -23.04 -6.26 -4.76
C MET A 146 -23.20 -6.63 -6.25
N THR A 147 -24.33 -7.22 -6.60
CA THR A 147 -24.69 -7.54 -7.99
C THR A 147 -24.64 -6.27 -8.85
N GLY A 148 -23.86 -6.29 -9.92
CA GLY A 148 -23.66 -5.16 -10.83
C GLY A 148 -22.62 -4.13 -10.37
N ALA A 149 -21.99 -4.32 -9.20
CA ALA A 149 -20.86 -3.49 -8.75
C ALA A 149 -19.54 -3.98 -9.38
N ALA A 150 -18.71 -4.71 -8.63
CA ALA A 150 -17.50 -5.31 -9.21
C ALA A 150 -17.82 -6.47 -10.17
N PHE A 151 -18.92 -7.19 -9.90
CA PHE A 151 -19.28 -8.41 -10.60
C PHE A 151 -20.76 -8.39 -11.00
N PRO A 152 -21.12 -8.80 -12.23
CA PRO A 152 -22.52 -8.84 -12.68
C PRO A 152 -23.44 -9.67 -11.78
N ASN A 153 -22.94 -10.77 -11.21
CA ASN A 153 -23.69 -11.70 -10.37
C ASN A 153 -23.29 -11.63 -8.88
N GLY A 154 -22.60 -10.57 -8.46
CA GLY A 154 -22.00 -10.47 -7.13
C GLY A 154 -20.83 -11.43 -6.92
N CYS A 155 -20.30 -11.44 -5.69
CA CYS A 155 -19.19 -12.33 -5.33
C CYS A 155 -19.60 -13.80 -5.34
N ALA A 156 -18.65 -14.68 -5.66
CA ALA A 156 -18.86 -16.11 -5.44
C ALA A 156 -18.66 -16.44 -3.95
N ASN A 157 -19.41 -17.42 -3.47
CA ASN A 157 -19.15 -18.01 -2.15
C ASN A 157 -17.98 -18.99 -2.29
N VAL A 158 -16.75 -18.47 -2.24
CA VAL A 158 -15.54 -19.28 -2.39
C VAL A 158 -15.13 -19.79 -1.02
N THR A 159 -14.93 -21.10 -0.90
CA THR A 159 -14.40 -21.71 0.32
C THR A 159 -13.00 -21.14 0.57
N LYS A 160 -12.86 -20.33 1.62
CA LYS A 160 -11.56 -19.81 2.06
C LYS A 160 -10.74 -20.99 2.60
N ALA A 161 -9.47 -21.08 2.23
CA ALA A 161 -8.58 -22.06 2.81
C ALA A 161 -8.45 -21.84 4.33
N GLU A 162 -8.44 -22.93 5.10
CA GLU A 162 -8.24 -22.87 6.55
C GLU A 162 -6.90 -22.23 6.90
N GLN A 163 -5.86 -22.59 6.15
CA GLN A 163 -4.54 -22.02 6.28
C GLN A 163 -4.28 -21.04 5.12
N PRO A 164 -3.78 -19.83 5.44
CA PRO A 164 -3.37 -18.89 4.41
C PRO A 164 -2.13 -19.40 3.66
N CYS A 165 -2.00 -19.00 2.41
CA CYS A 165 -0.84 -19.25 1.57
C CYS A 165 -0.32 -17.94 0.99
N TRP A 166 0.82 -18.00 0.32
CA TRP A 166 1.42 -16.88 -0.37
C TRP A 166 1.21 -16.99 -1.87
N VAL A 167 0.80 -15.90 -2.50
CA VAL A 167 0.59 -15.81 -3.94
C VAL A 167 1.33 -14.58 -4.48
N VAL A 168 1.62 -14.58 -5.77
CA VAL A 168 2.20 -13.41 -6.44
C VAL A 168 1.24 -12.24 -6.33
N ASP A 169 1.75 -11.08 -5.89
CA ASP A 169 0.98 -9.83 -5.79
C ASP A 169 1.35 -8.86 -6.90
N THR A 170 2.65 -8.54 -7.04
CA THR A 170 3.16 -7.71 -8.13
C THR A 170 4.34 -8.38 -8.81
N TYR A 171 4.36 -8.34 -10.15
CA TYR A 171 5.34 -9.08 -10.95
C TYR A 171 6.61 -8.29 -11.25
N TRP A 172 6.50 -7.00 -11.59
CA TRP A 172 7.66 -6.16 -11.88
C TRP A 172 7.33 -4.69 -11.64
N PRO A 173 8.27 -3.88 -11.08
CA PRO A 173 9.61 -4.25 -10.61
C PRO A 173 9.66 -4.78 -9.18
N SER A 174 8.61 -4.57 -8.39
CA SER A 174 8.58 -4.86 -6.95
C SER A 174 8.59 -6.35 -6.61
N ARG A 175 8.14 -7.24 -7.51
CA ARG A 175 8.19 -8.71 -7.31
C ARG A 175 7.84 -9.11 -5.88
N THR A 176 6.61 -8.87 -5.49
CA THR A 176 6.15 -9.14 -4.13
C THR A 176 5.17 -10.30 -4.11
N CYS A 177 5.20 -11.02 -3.00
CA CYS A 177 4.15 -11.97 -2.66
C CYS A 177 3.25 -11.38 -1.58
N ARG A 178 2.01 -11.83 -1.55
CA ARG A 178 1.06 -11.50 -0.48
C ARG A 178 0.40 -12.75 0.05
N LYS A 179 -0.01 -12.67 1.31
CA LYS A 179 -0.83 -13.68 1.97
C LYS A 179 -2.27 -13.59 1.44
N SER A 180 -2.86 -14.73 1.07
CA SER A 180 -4.28 -14.84 0.70
C SER A 180 -4.88 -16.08 1.39
N ARG A 181 -6.20 -16.20 1.41
CA ARG A 181 -6.93 -17.42 1.83
C ARG A 181 -7.84 -17.95 0.73
N THR A 182 -8.39 -17.04 -0.06
CA THR A 182 -9.25 -17.27 -1.22
C THR A 182 -8.46 -17.80 -2.42
N LEU A 183 -7.28 -17.24 -2.70
CA LEU A 183 -6.42 -17.69 -3.80
C LEU A 183 -5.68 -19.01 -3.46
N CYS A 184 -5.76 -19.43 -2.21
CA CYS A 184 -5.15 -20.66 -1.70
C CYS A 184 -6.08 -21.86 -1.77
N ALA A 185 -7.35 -21.65 -2.10
CA ALA A 185 -8.26 -22.75 -2.37
C ALA A 185 -7.71 -23.57 -3.54
N LYS A 186 -7.74 -24.91 -3.44
CA LYS A 186 -7.23 -25.81 -4.51
C LYS A 186 -7.85 -25.53 -5.88
N GLU A 187 -9.05 -24.98 -5.88
CA GLU A 187 -9.84 -24.65 -7.07
C GLU A 187 -9.47 -23.32 -7.70
N SER A 188 -8.59 -22.52 -7.07
CA SER A 188 -8.21 -21.20 -7.58
C SER A 188 -7.42 -21.28 -8.90
N GLY A 189 -6.70 -22.38 -9.13
CA GLY A 189 -5.76 -22.52 -10.24
C GLY A 189 -4.56 -21.58 -10.15
N VAL A 190 -4.41 -20.82 -9.06
CA VAL A 190 -3.33 -19.86 -8.86
C VAL A 190 -2.14 -20.56 -8.22
N GLN A 191 -0.93 -20.22 -8.68
CA GLN A 191 0.29 -20.71 -8.05
C GLN A 191 0.40 -20.15 -6.63
N SER A 192 0.38 -21.06 -5.65
CA SER A 192 0.46 -20.75 -4.23
C SER A 192 1.71 -21.35 -3.59
N PHE A 193 2.22 -20.68 -2.57
CA PHE A 193 3.42 -21.06 -1.82
C PHE A 193 3.10 -21.16 -0.32
N PRO A 194 3.76 -22.06 0.42
CA PRO A 194 3.47 -22.26 1.85
C PRO A 194 3.96 -21.12 2.74
N SER A 195 4.96 -20.34 2.29
CA SER A 195 5.51 -19.20 3.03
C SER A 195 5.94 -18.08 2.08
N ASN A 196 6.20 -16.89 2.64
CA ASN A 196 6.72 -15.76 1.87
C ASN A 196 8.10 -16.09 1.30
N GLU A 197 8.95 -16.73 2.11
CA GLU A 197 10.30 -17.16 1.73
C GLU A 197 10.25 -18.14 0.56
N ALA A 198 9.31 -19.10 0.59
CA ALA A 198 9.14 -20.03 -0.53
C ALA A 198 8.66 -19.35 -1.81
N CYS A 199 7.77 -18.35 -1.68
CA CYS A 199 7.32 -17.54 -2.81
C CYS A 199 8.47 -16.69 -3.40
N CYS A 200 9.30 -16.14 -2.51
CA CYS A 200 10.38 -15.21 -2.82
C CYS A 200 11.74 -15.85 -3.10
N ALA A 201 11.91 -17.15 -2.86
CA ALA A 201 13.17 -17.85 -3.08
C ALA A 201 13.55 -17.88 -4.58
N PRO A 202 14.85 -17.95 -4.91
CA PRO A 202 15.29 -18.32 -6.26
C PRO A 202 14.67 -19.65 -6.70
N GLY A 203 14.00 -19.66 -7.84
CA GLY A 203 13.19 -20.78 -8.35
C GLY A 203 11.74 -20.80 -7.84
N GLY A 204 11.37 -19.85 -6.99
CA GLY A 204 9.98 -19.61 -6.56
C GLY A 204 9.18 -18.89 -7.64
N ALA A 205 8.34 -17.94 -7.23
CA ALA A 205 7.39 -17.30 -8.14
C ALA A 205 8.04 -16.44 -9.23
N PHE A 206 9.25 -15.94 -8.97
CA PHE A 206 9.97 -15.00 -9.83
C PHE A 206 11.24 -15.60 -10.44
N GLY A 207 11.32 -16.93 -10.55
CA GLY A 207 12.48 -17.61 -11.12
C GLY A 207 13.76 -17.34 -10.33
N ALA A 208 14.91 -17.29 -11.01
CA ALA A 208 16.22 -17.19 -10.36
C ALA A 208 16.42 -15.90 -9.55
N GLU A 209 15.65 -14.85 -9.82
CA GLU A 209 15.86 -13.54 -9.21
C GLU A 209 15.17 -13.39 -7.85
N GLY A 210 14.15 -14.21 -7.55
CA GLY A 210 13.37 -14.11 -6.31
C GLY A 210 12.51 -12.84 -6.20
N CYS A 211 11.92 -12.63 -5.02
CA CYS A 211 11.25 -11.35 -4.73
C CYS A 211 12.25 -10.21 -4.73
N SER A 212 11.80 -9.02 -5.12
CA SER A 212 12.64 -7.86 -4.87
C SER A 212 12.70 -7.63 -3.36
N ALA A 213 13.88 -7.34 -2.83
CA ALA A 213 14.03 -6.89 -1.44
C ALA A 213 13.33 -5.54 -1.18
N PHE A 214 12.78 -4.93 -2.24
CA PHE A 214 12.29 -3.57 -2.24
C PHE A 214 10.76 -3.53 -2.34
N VAL A 215 10.12 -3.50 -1.18
CA VAL A 215 8.82 -2.84 -1.07
C VAL A 215 9.13 -1.34 -0.99
N PRO A 216 8.71 -0.50 -1.95
CA PRO A 216 8.98 0.92 -1.89
C PRO A 216 8.34 1.52 -0.64
N VAL A 217 9.15 1.72 0.39
CA VAL A 217 8.82 2.55 1.54
C VAL A 217 8.85 4.00 1.08
N VAL A 218 7.88 4.78 1.51
CA VAL A 218 7.91 6.23 1.33
C VAL A 218 9.03 6.82 2.20
N PRO A 219 9.84 7.77 1.69
CA PRO A 219 9.80 8.32 0.33
C PRO A 219 10.38 7.39 -0.75
N CYS A 220 9.76 7.40 -1.94
CA CYS A 220 10.32 6.79 -3.15
C CYS A 220 10.73 7.85 -4.19
N TRP A 221 11.47 7.46 -5.22
CA TRP A 221 11.84 8.34 -6.33
C TRP A 221 11.08 7.97 -7.60
N LEU A 222 10.48 8.96 -8.25
CA LEU A 222 9.68 8.81 -9.46
C LEU A 222 10.28 9.62 -10.60
N VAL A 223 10.09 9.17 -11.84
CA VAL A 223 10.33 10.00 -13.03
C VAL A 223 9.30 11.14 -13.03
N ALA A 224 9.76 12.38 -12.81
CA ALA A 224 8.87 13.53 -12.64
C ALA A 224 8.60 14.24 -13.96
N GLU A 225 9.63 14.36 -14.79
CA GLU A 225 9.59 15.06 -16.08
C GLU A 225 10.24 14.16 -17.13
N PRO A 226 9.45 13.46 -17.97
CA PRO A 226 10.01 12.64 -19.04
C PRO A 226 10.44 13.47 -20.25
N GLN A 227 10.09 14.76 -20.30
CA GLN A 227 10.30 15.61 -21.47
C GLN A 227 11.75 16.12 -21.51
N TYR A 228 12.42 15.87 -22.64
CA TYR A 228 13.70 16.48 -22.96
C TYR A 228 13.55 18.02 -23.00
N PRO A 229 14.47 18.81 -22.43
CA PRO A 229 15.78 18.40 -21.88
C PRO A 229 15.80 18.10 -20.38
N ASN A 230 14.70 18.21 -19.64
CA ASN A 230 14.69 18.12 -18.17
C ASN A 230 14.36 16.71 -17.68
N ARG A 231 15.30 15.76 -17.79
CA ARG A 231 15.14 14.42 -17.25
C ARG A 231 15.46 14.41 -15.76
N ARG A 232 14.43 14.49 -14.93
CA ARG A 232 14.60 14.55 -13.47
C ARG A 232 13.76 13.50 -12.76
N CYS A 233 14.36 12.97 -11.71
CA CYS A 233 13.65 12.20 -10.72
C CYS A 233 13.20 13.13 -9.58
N ARG A 234 12.01 12.91 -9.05
CA ARG A 234 11.50 13.62 -7.88
C ARG A 234 11.19 12.61 -6.79
N GLN A 235 11.58 12.96 -5.57
CA GLN A 235 11.14 12.24 -4.39
C GLN A 235 9.63 12.42 -4.19
N SER A 236 8.94 11.36 -3.82
CA SER A 236 7.52 11.35 -3.52
C SER A 236 7.28 10.62 -2.21
N ASN A 237 6.53 11.27 -1.32
CA ASN A 237 5.98 10.63 -0.12
C ASN A 237 4.59 10.02 -0.38
N ASP A 238 4.13 10.06 -1.64
CA ASP A 238 2.85 9.50 -2.00
C ASP A 238 2.97 7.97 -2.13
N VAL A 239 2.46 7.27 -1.12
CA VAL A 239 2.36 5.81 -1.06
C VAL A 239 1.67 5.24 -2.31
N ALA A 240 0.73 5.97 -2.91
CA ALA A 240 0.04 5.57 -4.13
C ALA A 240 1.02 5.44 -5.29
N LEU A 241 1.80 6.50 -5.51
CA LEU A 241 2.77 6.56 -6.58
C LEU A 241 3.91 5.57 -6.36
N CYS A 242 4.36 5.44 -5.11
CA CYS A 242 5.39 4.47 -4.75
C CYS A 242 4.94 3.02 -4.97
N ASN A 243 3.68 2.70 -4.71
CA ASN A 243 3.14 1.34 -4.91
C ASN A 243 2.68 1.02 -6.34
N ARG A 244 2.73 1.97 -7.30
CA ARG A 244 2.42 1.68 -8.71
C ARG A 244 3.47 0.79 -9.37
N GLY A 245 4.64 0.63 -8.74
CA GLY A 245 5.73 -0.21 -9.17
C GLY A 245 6.51 0.36 -10.36
N TRP A 246 5.83 0.77 -11.43
CA TRP A 246 6.49 1.29 -12.63
C TRP A 246 7.11 2.68 -12.40
N GLY A 247 8.39 2.82 -12.77
CA GLY A 247 9.11 4.08 -12.66
C GLY A 247 9.37 4.54 -11.22
N VAL A 248 9.35 3.61 -10.26
CA VAL A 248 9.63 3.85 -8.85
C VAL A 248 11.01 3.31 -8.51
N PHE A 249 11.82 4.12 -7.85
CA PHE A 249 13.21 3.82 -7.55
C PHE A 249 13.52 4.08 -6.07
N GLN A 250 14.47 3.31 -5.54
CA GLN A 250 14.87 3.39 -4.13
C GLN A 250 15.63 4.67 -3.78
N SER A 251 16.31 5.25 -4.76
CA SER A 251 17.09 6.47 -4.56
C SER A 251 17.12 7.28 -5.85
N GLN A 252 17.52 8.55 -5.72
CA GLN A 252 17.71 9.42 -6.87
C GLN A 252 18.77 8.84 -7.82
N GLU A 253 19.84 8.27 -7.28
CA GLU A 253 20.95 7.71 -8.05
C GLU A 253 20.49 6.54 -8.91
N VAL A 254 19.67 5.63 -8.34
CA VAL A 254 19.12 4.51 -9.10
C VAL A 254 18.14 5.01 -10.16
N CYS A 255 17.28 5.97 -9.83
CA CYS A 255 16.37 6.57 -10.79
C CYS A 255 17.11 7.24 -11.95
N CYS A 256 18.21 7.92 -11.64
CA CYS A 256 19.03 8.67 -12.57
C CYS A 256 20.12 7.85 -13.28
N ALA A 257 20.28 6.57 -12.95
CA ALA A 257 21.23 5.69 -13.63
C ALA A 257 20.83 5.50 -15.11
N PRO A 258 21.78 5.50 -16.06
CA PRO A 258 21.49 5.20 -17.46
C PRO A 258 20.81 3.83 -17.61
N GLY A 259 19.68 3.81 -18.32
CA GLY A 259 18.86 2.62 -18.54
C GLY A 259 17.87 2.29 -17.43
N ALA A 260 17.85 3.05 -16.32
CA ALA A 260 16.86 2.87 -15.25
C ALA A 260 15.59 3.69 -15.52
N GLY A 261 15.51 4.94 -15.05
CA GLY A 261 14.41 5.85 -15.37
C GLY A 261 14.54 6.51 -16.75
N PHE A 262 15.77 6.63 -17.24
CA PHE A 262 16.09 7.32 -18.49
C PHE A 262 17.24 6.62 -19.22
N THR A 263 17.19 6.55 -20.55
CA THR A 263 18.23 5.89 -21.37
C THR A 263 19.63 6.48 -21.16
N GLU A 264 19.73 7.80 -21.01
CA GLU A 264 21.00 8.55 -20.86
C GLU A 264 21.27 8.98 -19.41
N GLY A 265 20.41 8.57 -18.46
CA GLY A 265 20.40 9.08 -17.09
C GLY A 265 19.67 10.41 -16.94
N CYS A 266 19.67 10.95 -15.72
CA CYS A 266 19.11 12.28 -15.45
C CYS A 266 19.98 13.36 -16.07
N SER A 267 19.33 14.42 -16.57
CA SER A 267 20.03 15.63 -16.96
C SER A 267 20.71 16.19 -15.72
N THR A 268 22.02 16.42 -15.77
CA THR A 268 22.69 17.17 -14.72
C THR A 268 21.93 18.48 -14.58
N ASN A 269 21.43 18.75 -13.39
CA ASN A 269 20.86 20.06 -13.09
C ASN A 269 21.94 21.05 -13.55
N PRO A 270 21.64 22.04 -14.42
CA PRO A 270 22.62 23.09 -14.64
C PRO A 270 22.95 23.59 -13.24
N THR A 271 24.20 23.38 -12.82
CA THR A 271 24.71 23.95 -11.58
C THR A 271 24.21 25.39 -11.61
N PRO A 272 23.39 25.83 -10.63
CA PRO A 272 22.84 27.18 -10.67
C PRO A 272 24.02 28.09 -10.97
N ALA A 273 24.02 28.72 -12.16
CA ALA A 273 25.10 29.60 -12.55
C ALA A 273 25.21 30.57 -11.39
N ALA A 274 26.35 30.51 -10.67
CA ALA A 274 26.51 31.16 -9.38
C ALA A 274 25.87 32.52 -9.47
N ALA A 275 24.76 32.72 -8.75
CA ALA A 275 24.00 33.96 -8.85
C ALA A 275 25.03 35.09 -8.69
N PRO A 276 25.08 36.08 -9.60
CA PRO A 276 26.07 37.13 -9.53
C PRO A 276 26.05 37.68 -8.12
N ALA A 277 27.16 37.53 -7.41
CA ALA A 277 27.28 37.86 -6.00
C ALA A 277 26.69 39.25 -5.81
N THR A 278 25.52 39.33 -5.16
CA THR A 278 24.94 40.62 -4.82
C THR A 278 25.97 41.29 -3.92
N PRO A 279 26.48 42.48 -4.27
CA PRO A 279 27.45 43.18 -3.42
C PRO A 279 26.88 43.26 -2.02
N ALA A 280 27.63 42.75 -1.04
CA ALA A 280 27.22 42.77 0.36
C ALA A 280 26.80 44.19 0.74
N ALA A 281 25.50 44.38 0.99
CA ALA A 281 25.01 45.61 1.58
C ALA A 281 25.67 45.76 2.96
N ALA A 282 26.31 46.90 3.18
CA ALA A 282 26.95 47.24 4.44
C ALA A 282 25.96 47.03 5.61
N PRO A 283 26.38 46.37 6.71
CA PRO A 283 25.47 46.08 7.81
C PRO A 283 25.00 47.39 8.46
N ALA A 284 23.69 47.63 8.42
CA ALA A 284 23.06 48.65 9.23
C ALA A 284 23.23 48.27 10.71
N ALA A 285 23.68 49.24 11.51
CA ALA A 285 23.92 49.10 12.93
C ALA A 285 22.68 48.62 13.68
N VAL A 286 22.77 47.44 14.30
CA VAL A 286 21.77 46.91 15.21
C VAL A 286 21.99 47.55 16.60
N PRO A 287 20.96 48.11 17.26
CA PRO A 287 21.09 48.63 18.61
C PRO A 287 21.30 47.49 19.62
N ALA A 288 22.22 47.71 20.55
CA ALA A 288 22.69 46.75 21.53
C ALA A 288 21.56 46.24 22.46
N THR A 289 21.33 44.93 22.42
CA THR A 289 20.53 44.19 23.40
C THR A 289 21.34 43.97 24.68
N PRO A 290 20.77 44.12 25.89
CA PRO A 290 21.49 43.86 27.13
C PRO A 290 21.77 42.35 27.30
N ALA A 291 23.01 42.02 27.64
CA ALA A 291 23.45 40.66 27.93
C ALA A 291 22.79 40.14 29.21
N VAL A 292 21.97 39.10 29.07
CA VAL A 292 21.49 38.28 30.20
C VAL A 292 22.50 37.15 30.42
N ALA A 293 23.05 37.10 31.63
CA ALA A 293 24.01 36.08 32.05
C ALA A 293 23.37 34.67 32.05
N PRO A 294 24.13 33.62 31.69
CA PRO A 294 23.63 32.24 31.74
C PRO A 294 23.45 31.77 33.19
N PRO A 295 22.39 31.00 33.51
CA PRO A 295 22.21 30.42 34.83
C PRO A 295 23.18 29.26 35.08
N ALA A 296 23.66 29.18 36.32
CA ALA A 296 24.56 28.15 36.82
C ALA A 296 23.93 26.73 36.79
N PRO A 297 24.74 25.67 36.67
CA PRO A 297 24.25 24.29 36.65
C PRO A 297 23.74 23.88 38.04
N ALA A 298 22.49 23.40 38.09
CA ALA A 298 21.87 22.84 39.28
C ALA A 298 22.51 21.49 39.65
N ALA A 299 22.83 21.34 40.93
CA ALA A 299 23.38 20.13 41.52
C ALA A 299 22.41 18.94 41.39
N ALA A 300 22.97 17.79 41.00
CA ALA A 300 22.27 16.52 40.90
C ALA A 300 21.82 16.02 42.28
N ALA A 301 20.54 15.67 42.39
CA ALA A 301 19.97 14.96 43.53
C ALA A 301 20.29 13.45 43.45
N PRO A 302 20.48 12.76 44.59
CA PRO A 302 20.79 11.33 44.61
C PRO A 302 19.53 10.46 44.38
N ALA A 303 19.67 9.42 43.57
CA ALA A 303 18.65 8.41 43.31
C ALA A 303 18.52 7.41 44.49
N PRO A 304 17.32 6.89 44.79
CA PRO A 304 17.12 5.88 45.84
C PRO A 304 17.54 4.48 45.35
N ALA A 305 18.25 3.76 46.22
CA ALA A 305 18.63 2.37 46.03
C ALA A 305 17.43 1.45 46.28
N VAL A 306 17.05 0.66 45.28
CA VAL A 306 16.14 -0.49 45.43
C VAL A 306 16.96 -1.76 45.24
N THR A 307 17.08 -2.54 46.31
CA THR A 307 17.68 -3.88 46.34
C THR A 307 16.62 -4.91 45.99
N GLU A 308 16.77 -5.59 44.86
CA GLU A 308 16.01 -6.80 44.50
C GLU A 308 17.00 -7.98 44.37
N PRO A 309 16.69 -9.18 44.92
CA PRO A 309 17.62 -10.31 44.91
C PRO A 309 17.54 -11.10 43.61
N THR A 310 18.67 -11.17 42.90
CA THR A 310 18.87 -12.02 41.72
C THR A 310 19.06 -13.49 42.14
N PRO A 311 18.31 -14.45 41.58
CA PRO A 311 18.55 -15.88 41.81
C PRO A 311 19.71 -16.40 40.94
N ALA A 312 20.59 -17.17 41.56
CA ALA A 312 21.77 -17.77 40.95
C ALA A 312 21.40 -18.89 39.96
N VAL A 313 21.88 -18.79 38.72
CA VAL A 313 21.85 -19.86 37.71
C VAL A 313 23.25 -20.52 37.67
N PRO A 314 23.37 -21.86 37.68
CA PRO A 314 24.66 -22.54 37.65
C PRO A 314 25.29 -22.47 36.26
N ALA A 315 26.57 -22.12 36.22
CA ALA A 315 27.39 -22.04 35.02
C ALA A 315 27.80 -23.43 34.52
N THR A 316 27.39 -23.78 33.30
CA THR A 316 27.98 -24.86 32.49
C THR A 316 29.15 -24.32 31.66
N PRO A 317 30.33 -24.97 31.65
CA PRO A 317 31.47 -24.52 30.84
C PRO A 317 31.28 -24.89 29.37
N ALA A 318 31.18 -23.88 28.50
CA ALA A 318 31.20 -24.04 27.05
C ALA A 318 32.65 -24.14 26.55
N ALA A 319 32.98 -25.25 25.89
CA ALA A 319 34.27 -25.43 25.23
C ALA A 319 34.37 -24.52 24.00
N ALA A 320 35.44 -23.74 23.92
CA ALA A 320 35.76 -22.87 22.79
C ALA A 320 36.18 -23.70 21.56
N PRO A 321 35.55 -23.55 20.38
CA PRO A 321 36.04 -24.18 19.16
C PRO A 321 37.23 -23.38 18.61
N ALA A 322 38.31 -24.09 18.29
CA ALA A 322 39.49 -23.53 17.66
C ALA A 322 39.16 -23.03 16.25
N ALA A 323 39.44 -21.75 15.99
CA ALA A 323 39.29 -21.14 14.67
C ALA A 323 40.39 -21.63 13.73
N ALA A 324 40.01 -22.32 12.65
CA ALA A 324 40.90 -22.63 11.54
C ALA A 324 40.80 -21.50 10.50
N THR A 325 41.91 -20.83 10.24
CA THR A 325 42.06 -19.79 9.21
C THR A 325 42.08 -20.43 7.83
N PRO A 326 41.14 -20.14 6.92
CA PRO A 326 41.21 -20.65 5.54
C PRO A 326 42.28 -19.90 4.75
N ALA A 327 43.19 -20.64 4.10
CA ALA A 327 44.15 -20.07 3.17
C ALA A 327 43.44 -19.60 1.89
N ALA A 328 43.64 -18.35 1.51
CA ALA A 328 43.10 -17.78 0.29
C ALA A 328 43.83 -18.34 -0.94
N ALA A 329 43.09 -18.99 -1.83
CA ALA A 329 43.57 -19.37 -3.16
C ALA A 329 43.22 -18.26 -4.17
N THR A 330 44.24 -17.71 -4.82
CA THR A 330 44.09 -16.70 -5.88
C THR A 330 43.64 -17.39 -7.17
N PRO A 331 42.47 -17.07 -7.75
CA PRO A 331 42.06 -17.63 -9.04
C PRO A 331 42.89 -17.03 -10.16
N ALA A 332 43.47 -17.88 -11.01
CA ALA A 332 44.14 -17.44 -12.24
C ALA A 332 43.11 -16.93 -13.26
N ALA A 333 43.34 -15.73 -13.79
CA ALA A 333 42.50 -15.13 -14.81
C ALA A 333 42.65 -15.87 -16.15
N ALA A 334 41.56 -16.44 -16.65
CA ALA A 334 41.47 -16.95 -18.02
C ALA A 334 40.97 -15.83 -18.94
N THR A 335 41.77 -15.45 -19.93
CA THR A 335 41.40 -14.49 -20.98
C THR A 335 40.45 -15.17 -21.98
N PRO A 336 39.20 -14.72 -22.15
CA PRO A 336 38.31 -15.28 -23.16
C PRO A 336 38.77 -14.88 -24.56
N ALA A 337 38.94 -15.85 -25.45
CA ALA A 337 39.20 -15.58 -26.87
C ALA A 337 37.93 -15.03 -27.53
N ALA A 338 38.05 -13.90 -28.23
CA ALA A 338 36.95 -13.27 -28.95
C ALA A 338 36.55 -14.11 -30.17
N ALA A 339 35.33 -14.67 -30.15
CA ALA A 339 34.71 -15.25 -31.33
C ALA A 339 33.98 -14.16 -32.10
N THR A 340 34.40 -13.89 -33.35
CA THR A 340 33.71 -12.99 -34.27
C THR A 340 32.43 -13.67 -34.78
N PRO A 341 31.23 -13.13 -34.52
CA PRO A 341 30.00 -13.71 -35.07
C PRO A 341 29.94 -13.48 -36.58
N ALA A 342 29.76 -14.55 -37.35
CA ALA A 342 29.51 -14.45 -38.78
C ALA A 342 28.13 -13.83 -39.03
N ALA A 343 28.08 -12.79 -39.87
CA ALA A 343 26.86 -12.11 -40.25
C ALA A 343 25.97 -13.05 -41.08
N ALA A 344 24.83 -13.46 -40.52
CA ALA A 344 23.77 -14.13 -41.27
C ALA A 344 22.83 -13.07 -41.85
N THR A 345 22.81 -12.95 -43.18
CA THR A 345 21.84 -12.11 -43.90
C THR A 345 20.45 -12.76 -43.83
N PRO A 346 19.44 -12.14 -43.22
CA PRO A 346 18.09 -12.71 -43.20
C PRO A 346 17.49 -12.67 -44.61
N ALA A 347 17.03 -13.82 -45.11
CA ALA A 347 16.28 -13.88 -46.35
C ALA A 347 14.91 -13.22 -46.16
N ALA A 348 14.57 -12.27 -47.03
CA ALA A 348 13.28 -11.59 -47.01
C ALA A 348 12.16 -12.55 -47.41
N ALA A 349 11.31 -12.93 -46.46
CA ALA A 349 10.07 -13.63 -46.75
C ALA A 349 9.00 -12.61 -47.16
N THR A 350 8.56 -12.66 -48.41
CA THR A 350 7.41 -11.88 -48.90
C THR A 350 6.12 -12.47 -48.32
N PRO A 351 5.33 -11.72 -47.53
CA PRO A 351 4.06 -12.23 -47.02
C PRO A 351 3.06 -12.38 -48.17
N ALA A 352 2.48 -13.57 -48.31
CA ALA A 352 1.38 -13.80 -49.25
C ALA A 352 0.13 -13.04 -48.77
N ALA A 353 -0.45 -12.23 -49.65
CA ALA A 353 -1.68 -11.50 -49.38
C ALA A 353 -2.85 -12.48 -49.25
N ALA A 354 -3.39 -12.63 -48.04
CA ALA A 354 -4.65 -13.32 -47.82
C ALA A 354 -5.80 -12.35 -48.10
N THR A 355 -6.59 -12.64 -49.13
CA THR A 355 -7.85 -11.94 -49.43
C THR A 355 -8.89 -12.36 -48.39
N PRO A 356 -9.46 -11.43 -47.59
CA PRO A 356 -10.52 -11.78 -46.64
C PRO A 356 -11.80 -12.17 -47.40
N ALA A 357 -12.33 -13.36 -47.13
CA ALA A 357 -13.63 -13.77 -47.63
C ALA A 357 -14.73 -12.94 -46.94
N ALA A 358 -15.61 -12.36 -47.74
CA ALA A 358 -16.75 -11.58 -47.25
C ALA A 358 -17.72 -12.47 -46.46
N ALA A 359 -17.88 -12.20 -45.17
CA ALA A 359 -18.89 -12.83 -44.34
C ALA A 359 -20.25 -12.19 -44.61
N THR A 360 -21.19 -12.99 -45.12
CA THR A 360 -22.59 -12.62 -45.29
C THR A 360 -23.24 -12.47 -43.91
N PRO A 361 -23.84 -11.32 -43.56
CA PRO A 361 -24.47 -11.14 -42.26
C PRO A 361 -25.76 -11.97 -42.15
N VAL A 362 -25.82 -12.83 -41.13
CA VAL A 362 -27.03 -13.59 -40.79
C VAL A 362 -28.00 -12.67 -40.05
N ALA A 363 -29.23 -12.61 -40.55
CA ALA A 363 -30.30 -11.77 -40.02
C ALA A 363 -30.61 -12.08 -38.55
N ALA A 364 -30.75 -11.03 -37.74
CA ALA A 364 -31.11 -11.09 -36.34
C ALA A 364 -32.54 -11.64 -36.15
N PRO A 365 -32.81 -12.45 -35.10
CA PRO A 365 -34.16 -12.90 -34.78
C PRO A 365 -34.99 -11.73 -34.23
N ALA A 366 -36.24 -11.67 -34.67
CA ALA A 366 -37.22 -10.65 -34.32
C ALA A 366 -37.42 -10.55 -32.79
N ALA A 367 -37.25 -9.33 -32.27
CA ALA A 367 -37.52 -9.00 -30.88
C ALA A 367 -39.01 -9.19 -30.56
N ALA A 368 -39.29 -9.99 -29.54
CA ALA A 368 -40.61 -10.12 -28.94
C ALA A 368 -41.00 -8.79 -28.26
N VAL A 369 -42.18 -8.28 -28.61
CA VAL A 369 -42.80 -7.09 -28.03
C VAL A 369 -43.23 -7.40 -26.60
N PRO A 370 -42.79 -6.64 -25.57
CA PRO A 370 -43.30 -6.83 -24.22
C PRO A 370 -44.72 -6.26 -24.12
N ALA A 371 -45.63 -7.07 -23.56
CA ALA A 371 -47.00 -6.68 -23.28
C ALA A 371 -47.05 -5.57 -22.22
N VAL A 372 -47.73 -4.48 -22.55
CA VAL A 372 -48.04 -3.36 -21.66
C VAL A 372 -49.17 -3.79 -20.71
N PRO A 373 -48.99 -3.78 -19.37
CA PRO A 373 -50.10 -4.02 -18.46
C PRO A 373 -51.03 -2.80 -18.42
N ALA A 374 -52.33 -3.09 -18.46
CA ALA A 374 -53.41 -2.10 -18.42
C ALA A 374 -53.39 -1.28 -17.12
N ALA A 375 -53.56 0.03 -17.28
CA ALA A 375 -53.65 1.00 -16.20
C ALA A 375 -54.86 0.73 -15.28
N ALA A 376 -54.60 0.65 -13.98
CA ALA A 376 -55.62 0.65 -12.94
C ALA A 376 -56.12 2.09 -12.67
N PRO A 377 -57.42 2.28 -12.35
CA PRO A 377 -57.99 3.61 -12.11
C PRO A 377 -57.50 4.23 -10.79
N ALA A 378 -57.26 5.54 -10.85
CA ALA A 378 -56.82 6.40 -9.77
C ALA A 378 -57.80 6.38 -8.57
N GLN A 379 -57.25 6.24 -7.37
CA GLN A 379 -57.95 6.51 -6.11
C GLN A 379 -57.70 7.97 -5.68
N PRO A 380 -58.70 8.66 -5.08
CA PRO A 380 -58.55 10.04 -4.66
C PRO A 380 -57.65 10.16 -3.40
N PHE A 381 -56.64 11.02 -3.49
CA PHE A 381 -55.79 11.44 -2.39
C PHE A 381 -56.60 12.25 -1.36
N VAL A 382 -56.60 11.80 -0.10
CA VAL A 382 -57.07 12.61 1.04
C VAL A 382 -55.87 13.37 1.59
N ALA A 383 -55.93 14.70 1.54
CA ALA A 383 -54.90 15.59 2.06
C ALA A 383 -54.84 15.50 3.60
N VAL A 384 -53.74 14.97 4.13
CA VAL A 384 -53.41 15.05 5.56
C VAL A 384 -52.64 16.35 5.77
N THR A 385 -53.32 17.36 6.30
CA THR A 385 -52.71 18.60 6.78
C THR A 385 -51.98 18.33 8.10
N THR A 386 -50.66 18.37 8.10
CA THR A 386 -49.84 18.49 9.32
C THR A 386 -49.74 19.95 9.74
N PRO A 387 -49.84 20.28 11.05
CA PRO A 387 -49.71 21.66 11.53
C PRO A 387 -48.24 22.11 11.58
N PRO A 388 -47.98 23.43 11.48
CA PRO A 388 -46.63 23.98 11.45
C PRO A 388 -45.98 23.98 12.85
N VAL A 389 -44.74 23.50 12.92
CA VAL A 389 -43.88 23.62 14.09
C VAL A 389 -43.28 25.02 14.11
N ASN A 390 -43.69 25.81 15.10
CA ASN A 390 -43.20 27.15 15.39
C ASN A 390 -41.90 27.03 16.21
N THR A 391 -40.75 27.40 15.63
CA THR A 391 -39.48 27.51 16.36
C THR A 391 -39.14 28.98 16.62
N THR A 392 -39.42 29.42 17.85
CA THR A 392 -38.95 30.70 18.40
C THR A 392 -37.56 30.49 19.03
N PRO A 393 -36.56 31.35 18.78
CA PRO A 393 -35.26 31.25 19.43
C PRO A 393 -35.31 31.94 20.81
N ALA A 394 -34.98 31.19 21.86
CA ALA A 394 -34.79 31.75 23.20
C ALA A 394 -33.34 32.23 23.35
N ALA A 395 -33.20 33.52 23.60
CA ALA A 395 -31.96 34.15 24.04
C ALA A 395 -31.84 34.10 25.57
N ASN A 396 -30.58 33.97 25.98
CA ASN A 396 -29.94 34.62 27.12
C ASN A 396 -29.85 33.92 28.50
N ALA A 397 -28.62 34.07 29.01
CA ALA A 397 -27.98 33.77 30.28
C ALA A 397 -28.84 33.76 31.55
N THR A 398 -28.43 32.96 32.55
CA THR A 398 -28.22 33.41 33.95
C THR A 398 -27.28 32.44 34.70
N ALA A 399 -26.33 33.02 35.42
CA ALA A 399 -25.37 32.37 36.32
C ALA A 399 -26.03 31.82 37.61
N ILE A 400 -25.41 30.82 38.25
CA ILE A 400 -25.71 30.46 39.65
C ILE A 400 -24.38 30.36 40.45
N PRO A 401 -24.30 30.95 41.66
CA PRO A 401 -23.12 31.01 42.50
C PRO A 401 -22.95 29.76 43.39
N GLY A 402 -21.77 29.67 44.01
CA GLY A 402 -21.33 28.54 44.83
C GLY A 402 -22.08 28.33 46.15
N VAL A 403 -21.81 27.17 46.74
CA VAL A 403 -22.15 26.84 48.13
C VAL A 403 -20.94 26.17 48.77
N ALA A 404 -20.50 26.76 49.88
CA ALA A 404 -19.54 26.21 50.82
C ALA A 404 -20.23 25.37 51.89
N GLY A 405 -19.52 24.36 52.39
CA GLY A 405 -19.55 23.95 53.81
C GLY A 405 -20.63 22.96 54.25
N LYS A 406 -20.24 21.70 54.44
CA LYS A 406 -19.98 21.11 55.77
C LYS A 406 -19.15 19.84 55.65
#